data_AF-A0A6I1DTG3-F1
#
_entry.id   AF-A0A6I1DTG3-F1
#
_cell.length_a   1.000
_cell.length_b   1.000
_cell.length_c   1.000
_cell.angle_alpha   90.00
_cell.angle_beta   90.00
_cell.angle_gamma   90.00
#
_symmetry.space_group_name_H-M   'P 1'
#
loop_
_entity.id
_entity.type
_entity.pdbx_description
1 polymer ?
#
loop_
_entity_poly.entity_id
_entity_poly.type
_entity_poly.pdbx_seq_one_letter_code
_entity_poly.pdbx_strand_id
1 'polypeptide(L)'
;KLIEKLNHEKKNAIKNGIYHLIQIKFSYNSNRIEGSSLTYEQTAHIFDKSALITEKNENIRLDDIFETINHFECVNYLLESYKEPLSLEYFKTLHKILKNNCSDEVIGGFKKHPNFVGD
;
A
#
# COMPACT_ATOMS: atom_id res chain seq x y z
N LYS A 1 5.13 -9.39 -22.18
CA LYS A 1 3.82 -9.04 -21.57
C LYS A 1 4.03 -8.10 -20.38
N LEU A 2 3.04 -7.27 -19.98
CA LEU A 2 3.20 -6.29 -18.89
C LEU A 2 3.69 -6.92 -17.57
N ILE A 3 3.13 -8.07 -17.18
CA ILE A 3 3.50 -8.77 -15.95
C ILE A 3 4.98 -9.20 -15.93
N GLU A 4 5.53 -9.61 -17.06
CA GLU A 4 6.96 -9.97 -17.19
C GLU A 4 7.84 -8.75 -16.98
N LYS A 5 7.44 -7.59 -17.51
CA LYS A 5 8.14 -6.31 -17.32
C LYS A 5 8.11 -5.88 -15.86
N LEU A 6 6.93 -5.93 -15.21
CA LEU A 6 6.78 -5.59 -13.79
C LEU A 6 7.65 -6.48 -12.90
N ASN A 7 7.62 -7.80 -13.12
CA ASN A 7 8.44 -8.75 -12.36
C ASN A 7 9.94 -8.57 -12.63
N HIS A 8 10.33 -8.28 -13.87
CA HIS A 8 11.71 -7.98 -14.22
C HIS A 8 12.20 -6.69 -13.53
N GLU A 9 11.41 -5.62 -13.55
CA GLU A 9 11.77 -4.35 -12.91
C GLU A 9 11.83 -4.47 -11.39
N LYS A 10 10.86 -5.17 -10.76
CA LYS A 10 10.87 -5.49 -9.32
C LYS A 10 12.15 -6.24 -8.94
N LYS A 11 12.45 -7.34 -9.64
CA LYS A 11 13.59 -8.22 -9.33
C LYS A 11 14.94 -7.49 -9.40
N ASN A 12 15.08 -6.55 -10.33
CA ASN A 12 16.32 -5.83 -10.57
C ASN A 12 16.35 -4.43 -9.90
N ALA A 13 15.36 -4.11 -9.07
CA ALA A 13 15.22 -2.80 -8.42
C ALA A 13 15.35 -1.62 -9.41
N ILE A 14 14.78 -1.75 -10.61
CA ILE A 14 14.85 -0.73 -11.65
C ILE A 14 14.04 0.50 -11.22
N LYS A 15 14.74 1.63 -11.04
CA LYS A 15 14.11 2.92 -10.75
C LYS A 15 13.54 3.57 -12.01
N ASN A 16 12.50 4.38 -11.86
CA ASN A 16 11.81 5.08 -12.96
C ASN A 16 11.20 4.16 -14.04
N GLY A 17 11.05 2.86 -13.74
CA GLY A 17 10.29 1.90 -14.55
C GLY A 17 8.78 1.95 -14.27
N ILE A 18 8.00 1.14 -14.98
CA ILE A 18 6.56 1.06 -14.75
C ILE A 18 6.22 0.43 -13.38
N TYR A 19 7.00 -0.53 -12.89
CA TYR A 19 6.85 -1.08 -11.54
C TYR A 19 7.04 -0.01 -10.47
N HIS A 20 8.12 0.77 -10.58
CA HIS A 20 8.42 1.90 -9.69
C HIS A 20 7.30 2.95 -9.73
N LEU A 21 6.85 3.31 -10.93
CA LEU A 21 5.76 4.27 -11.14
C LEU A 21 4.46 3.81 -10.49
N ILE A 22 4.03 2.56 -10.71
CA ILE A 22 2.76 2.08 -10.15
C ILE A 22 2.81 1.94 -8.63
N GLN A 23 3.95 1.55 -8.06
CA GLN A 23 4.07 1.43 -6.60
C GLN A 23 3.78 2.78 -5.93
N ILE A 24 4.46 3.82 -6.40
CA ILE A 24 4.29 5.17 -5.85
C ILE A 24 2.91 5.73 -6.18
N LYS A 25 2.48 5.69 -7.45
CA LYS A 25 1.20 6.28 -7.86
C LYS A 25 0.01 5.58 -7.22
N PHE A 26 -0.01 4.25 -7.15
CA PHE A 26 -1.18 3.56 -6.60
C PHE A 26 -1.28 3.79 -5.09
N SER A 27 -0.16 3.65 -4.35
CA SER A 27 -0.12 3.91 -2.92
C SER A 27 -0.54 5.35 -2.58
N TYR A 28 0.05 6.34 -3.27
CA TYR A 28 -0.30 7.75 -3.06
C TYR A 28 -1.80 8.03 -3.31
N ASN A 29 -2.34 7.59 -4.46
CA ASN A 29 -3.71 7.92 -4.81
C ASN A 29 -4.73 7.16 -3.93
N SER A 30 -4.48 5.88 -3.62
CA SER A 30 -5.37 5.11 -2.75
C SER A 30 -5.42 5.71 -1.35
N ASN A 31 -4.26 5.92 -0.73
CA ASN A 31 -4.18 6.44 0.63
C ASN A 31 -4.71 7.88 0.70
N ARG A 32 -4.52 8.70 -0.35
CA ARG A 32 -5.08 10.05 -0.40
C ARG A 32 -6.61 10.05 -0.43
N ILE A 33 -7.25 9.11 -1.14
CA ILE A 33 -8.70 8.96 -1.14
C ILE A 33 -9.20 8.58 0.26
N GLU A 34 -8.43 7.78 1.00
CA GLU A 34 -8.71 7.39 2.40
C GLU A 34 -8.38 8.47 3.43
N GLY A 35 -7.81 9.61 2.99
CA GLY A 35 -7.55 10.78 3.83
C GLY A 35 -6.12 10.91 4.34
N SER A 36 -5.17 10.14 3.80
CA SER A 36 -3.75 10.28 4.17
C SER A 36 -3.19 11.67 3.84
N SER A 37 -2.41 12.21 4.78
CA SER A 37 -1.71 13.49 4.64
C SER A 37 -0.38 13.39 3.90
N LEU A 38 0.15 12.19 3.63
CA LEU A 38 1.44 12.02 2.95
C LEU A 38 1.41 12.63 1.54
N THR A 39 2.45 13.39 1.22
CA THR A 39 2.66 13.94 -0.12
C THR A 39 3.15 12.86 -1.07
N TYR A 40 3.07 13.14 -2.38
CA TYR A 40 3.60 12.24 -3.40
C TYR A 40 5.12 12.06 -3.23
N GLU A 41 5.85 13.13 -2.90
CA GLU A 41 7.29 13.08 -2.67
C GLU A 41 7.64 12.25 -1.43
N GLN A 42 6.91 12.42 -0.33
CA GLN A 42 7.07 11.58 0.87
C GLN A 42 6.81 10.10 0.56
N THR A 43 5.73 9.80 -0.18
CA THR A 43 5.41 8.43 -0.61
C THR A 43 6.54 7.82 -1.46
N ALA A 44 7.05 8.59 -2.43
CA ALA A 44 8.18 8.17 -3.26
C ALA A 44 9.45 7.94 -2.43
N HIS A 45 9.70 8.81 -1.44
CA HIS A 45 10.88 8.70 -0.58
C HIS A 45 10.83 7.50 0.36
N ILE A 46 9.64 7.17 0.88
CA ILE A 46 9.41 5.93 1.65
C ILE A 46 9.73 4.72 0.75
N PHE A 47 9.23 4.69 -0.49
CA PHE A 47 9.49 3.58 -1.41
C PHE A 47 10.98 3.46 -1.77
N ASP A 48 11.64 4.58 -2.07
CA ASP A 48 13.01 4.58 -2.62
C ASP A 48 14.10 4.43 -1.58
N LYS A 49 13.86 4.87 -0.34
CA LYS A 49 14.91 5.00 0.70
C LYS A 49 14.49 4.48 2.07
N SER A 50 13.27 3.93 2.20
CA SER A 50 12.70 3.54 3.50
C SER A 50 12.82 4.65 4.54
N ALA A 51 12.63 5.90 4.10
CA ALA A 51 12.82 7.10 4.92
C ALA A 51 11.75 8.13 4.60
N LEU A 52 11.34 8.87 5.63
CA LEU A 52 10.38 9.96 5.50
C LEU A 52 11.10 11.29 5.72
N ILE A 53 11.02 12.20 4.74
CA ILE A 53 11.45 13.58 4.91
C ILE A 53 10.25 14.35 5.43
N THR A 54 10.43 15.03 6.55
CA THR A 54 9.38 15.83 7.18
C THR A 54 9.85 17.27 7.34
N GLU A 55 8.91 18.20 7.26
CA GLU A 55 9.17 19.57 7.66
C GLU A 55 9.16 19.71 9.19
N LYS A 56 9.80 20.76 9.70
CA LYS A 56 9.85 21.02 11.13
C LYS A 56 8.41 21.25 11.64
N ASN A 57 7.99 20.45 12.62
CA ASN A 57 6.66 20.43 13.24
C ASN A 57 5.52 19.84 12.39
N GLU A 58 5.84 19.11 11.31
CA GLU A 58 4.83 18.33 10.60
C GLU A 58 4.30 17.18 11.47
N ASN A 59 2.99 17.02 11.53
CA ASN A 59 2.36 15.90 12.24
C ASN A 59 1.88 14.87 11.22
N ILE A 60 2.56 13.74 11.16
CA ILE A 60 2.22 12.62 10.29
C ILE A 60 1.73 11.47 11.16
N ARG A 61 0.56 10.94 10.81
CA ARG A 61 -0.02 9.76 11.49
C ARG A 61 0.84 8.53 11.20
N LEU A 62 1.07 7.70 12.21
CA LEU A 62 1.76 6.41 12.02
C LEU A 62 1.00 5.49 11.07
N ASP A 63 -0.34 5.51 11.12
CA ASP A 63 -1.19 4.75 10.19
C ASP A 63 -0.88 5.10 8.74
N ASP A 64 -0.77 6.38 8.39
CA ASP A 64 -0.46 6.81 7.02
C ASP A 64 0.87 6.21 6.52
N ILE A 65 1.89 6.14 7.39
CA ILE A 65 3.19 5.55 7.06
C ILE A 65 3.04 4.04 6.86
N PHE A 66 2.36 3.35 7.78
CA PHE A 66 2.16 1.91 7.69
C PHE A 66 1.29 1.53 6.49
N GLU A 67 0.19 2.23 6.24
CA GLU A 67 -0.67 2.03 5.07
C GLU A 67 0.11 2.21 3.77
N THR A 68 1.01 3.19 3.68
CA THR A 68 1.89 3.36 2.51
C THR A 68 2.83 2.18 2.31
N ILE A 69 3.52 1.73 3.37
CA ILE A 69 4.44 0.58 3.30
C ILE A 69 3.66 -0.70 2.94
N ASN A 70 2.55 -0.92 3.62
CA ASN A 70 1.68 -2.08 3.42
C ASN A 70 1.08 -2.12 2.01
N HIS A 71 0.74 -0.96 1.43
CA HIS A 71 0.27 -0.89 0.06
C HIS A 71 1.36 -1.37 -0.92
N PHE A 72 2.63 -1.03 -0.71
CA PHE A 72 3.72 -1.55 -1.55
C PHE A 72 3.82 -3.07 -1.49
N GLU A 73 3.69 -3.62 -0.28
CA GLU A 73 3.68 -5.08 -0.06
C GLU A 73 2.44 -5.76 -0.64
N CYS A 74 1.28 -5.09 -0.58
CA CYS A 74 0.05 -5.60 -1.16
C CYS A 74 0.16 -5.72 -2.69
N VAL A 75 0.73 -4.70 -3.36
CA VAL A 75 1.02 -4.77 -4.81
C VAL A 75 2.03 -5.89 -5.11
N ASN A 76 3.06 -6.06 -4.29
CA ASN A 76 4.02 -7.16 -4.44
C ASN A 76 3.33 -8.52 -4.38
N TYR A 77 2.47 -8.73 -3.40
CA TYR A 77 1.69 -9.94 -3.25
C TYR A 77 0.79 -10.17 -4.47
N LEU A 78 0.06 -9.15 -4.93
CA LEU A 78 -0.79 -9.23 -6.12
C LEU A 78 0.00 -9.66 -7.38
N LEU A 79 1.24 -9.17 -7.56
CA LEU A 79 2.09 -9.57 -8.69
C LEU A 79 2.53 -11.03 -8.62
N GLU A 80 2.65 -11.59 -7.43
CA GLU A 80 3.03 -12.98 -7.18
C GLU A 80 1.82 -13.92 -7.29
N SER A 81 0.65 -13.48 -6.87
CA SER A 81 -0.55 -14.29 -6.75
C SER A 81 -1.63 -14.02 -7.81
N TYR A 82 -1.37 -13.21 -8.85
CA TYR A 82 -2.40 -12.81 -9.84
C TYR A 82 -3.09 -13.95 -10.59
N LYS A 83 -2.54 -15.17 -10.55
CA LYS A 83 -3.13 -16.37 -11.18
C LYS A 83 -3.94 -17.21 -10.20
N GLU A 84 -3.82 -16.96 -8.90
CA GLU A 84 -4.58 -17.67 -7.88
C GLU A 84 -6.06 -17.32 -7.99
N PRO A 85 -6.97 -18.29 -7.76
CA PRO A 85 -8.40 -18.03 -7.77
C PRO A 85 -8.79 -17.12 -6.61
N LEU A 86 -9.74 -16.22 -6.87
CA LEU A 86 -10.33 -15.39 -5.82
C LEU A 86 -11.07 -16.27 -4.82
N SER A 87 -10.77 -16.06 -3.54
CA SER A 87 -11.40 -16.77 -2.42
C SER A 87 -11.54 -15.83 -1.23
N LEU A 88 -12.36 -16.23 -0.26
CA LEU A 88 -12.49 -15.46 0.98
C LEU A 88 -11.14 -15.31 1.70
N GLU A 89 -10.36 -16.39 1.79
CA GLU A 89 -9.05 -16.36 2.44
C GLU A 89 -8.04 -15.49 1.67
N TYR A 90 -8.17 -15.39 0.34
CA TYR A 90 -7.40 -14.45 -0.46
C TYR A 90 -7.67 -13.00 -0.06
N PHE A 91 -8.96 -12.61 0.01
CA PHE A 91 -9.33 -11.25 0.41
C PHE A 91 -8.94 -10.93 1.87
N LYS A 92 -9.08 -11.89 2.78
CA LYS A 92 -8.60 -11.71 4.16
C LYS A 92 -7.09 -11.54 4.21
N THR A 93 -6.34 -12.26 3.37
CA THR A 93 -4.88 -12.11 3.28
C THR A 93 -4.50 -10.72 2.77
N LEU A 94 -5.15 -10.22 1.70
CA LEU A 94 -4.95 -8.85 1.23
C LEU A 94 -5.23 -7.82 2.33
N HIS A 95 -6.33 -7.99 3.07
CA HIS A 95 -6.67 -7.11 4.19
C HIS A 95 -5.64 -7.17 5.33
N LYS A 96 -5.09 -8.35 5.63
CA LYS A 96 -4.02 -8.49 6.63
C LYS A 96 -2.79 -7.71 6.21
N ILE A 97 -2.40 -7.80 4.94
CA ILE A 97 -1.25 -7.06 4.41
C ILE A 97 -1.51 -5.57 4.51
N LEU A 98 -2.64 -5.09 3.99
CA LEU A 98 -2.98 -3.65 3.95
C LEU A 98 -3.04 -3.00 5.33
N LYS A 99 -3.58 -3.71 6.33
CA LYS A 99 -3.80 -3.17 7.68
C LYS A 99 -2.74 -3.59 8.72
N ASN A 100 -1.63 -4.18 8.28
CA ASN A 100 -0.58 -4.63 9.19
C ASN A 100 0.03 -3.46 9.98
N ASN A 101 0.07 -3.55 11.31
CA ASN A 101 0.53 -2.48 12.23
C ASN A 101 -0.29 -1.17 12.20
N CYS A 102 -1.43 -1.13 11.51
CA CYS A 102 -2.36 -0.01 11.59
C CYS A 102 -3.23 -0.12 12.87
N SER A 103 -3.90 0.97 13.23
CA SER A 103 -4.75 1.06 14.42
C SER A 103 -6.11 0.32 14.33
N ASP A 104 -6.36 -0.43 13.26
CA ASP A 104 -7.62 -1.15 13.02
C ASP A 104 -7.93 -2.22 14.10
N GLU A 105 -9.20 -2.29 14.53
CA GLU A 105 -9.66 -3.26 15.54
C GLU A 105 -9.69 -4.70 15.02
N VAL A 106 -9.89 -4.88 13.71
CA VAL A 106 -9.99 -6.18 13.06
C VAL A 106 -9.09 -6.22 11.83
N ILE A 107 -8.05 -7.04 11.87
CA ILE A 107 -7.11 -7.23 10.77
C ILE A 107 -7.33 -8.62 10.16
N GLY A 108 -7.77 -8.67 8.89
CA GLY A 108 -7.97 -9.92 8.17
C GLY A 108 -9.25 -10.67 8.52
N GLY A 109 -10.21 -9.98 9.12
CA GLY A 109 -11.52 -10.51 9.49
C GLY A 109 -12.64 -9.61 8.99
N PHE A 110 -13.87 -10.07 9.14
CA PHE A 110 -15.04 -9.24 8.90
C PHE A 110 -15.28 -8.29 10.08
N LYS A 111 -15.91 -7.15 9.81
CA LYS A 111 -16.37 -6.21 10.84
C LYS A 111 -17.23 -6.93 11.88
N LYS A 112 -17.03 -6.61 13.16
CA LYS A 112 -17.80 -7.17 14.28
C LYS A 112 -19.07 -6.36 14.59
N HIS A 113 -19.07 -5.10 14.21
CA HIS A 113 -20.14 -4.16 14.51
C HIS A 113 -20.63 -3.48 13.22
N PRO A 114 -21.92 -3.09 13.16
CA PRO A 114 -22.42 -2.22 12.10
C PRO A 114 -21.65 -0.89 12.07
N ASN A 115 -21.43 -0.36 10.88
CA ASN A 115 -20.80 0.94 10.65
C ASN A 115 -21.64 1.76 9.68
N PHE A 116 -21.35 3.05 9.62
CA PHE A 116 -21.98 4.00 8.71
C PHE A 116 -20.92 4.55 7.74
N VAL A 117 -21.31 4.79 6.49
CA VAL A 117 -20.43 5.33 5.44
C VAL A 117 -21.23 6.41 4.70
N GLY A 118 -20.73 7.64 4.71
CA GLY A 118 -21.44 8.82 4.19
C GLY A 118 -22.04 9.69 5.31
N ASP A 119 -23.00 10.53 4.92
CA ASP A 119 -24.00 11.23 5.74
C ASP A 119 -25.40 10.74 5.36
#